data_AF-A0A7E4VNW6-F1
#
_entry.id   AF-A0A7E4VNW6-F1
#
_cell.length_a   1.000
_cell.length_b   1.000
_cell.length_c   1.000
_cell.angle_alpha   90.00
_cell.angle_beta   90.00
_cell.angle_gamma   90.00
#
_symmetry.space_group_name_H-M   'P 1'
#
loop_
_entity.id
_entity.type
_entity.pdbx_description
1 polymer ?
#
loop_
_entity_poly.entity_id
_entity_poly.type
_entity_poly.pdbx_seq_one_letter_code
_entity_poly.pdbx_strand_id
1 'polypeptide(L)'
;MLLSSILSPIDTSPFQTTDQMIALLANKKFKMVTFTMQYETLWFFDVLQTSNETFYKNIRDALADNPIVIKDTLEEALELVSQGRYILMTQEDFEGILNIQRTCDLIKFTQGLPTQSAYYIFPRNSSILRLWNRAIVMNYPFIRHTYERYFGANVKLVIPPICPNERFVSDALQPIDFLAFFGTFLLYFLGLICALIALVAEFCINKCHQRAKANPNFMIGTIKEIRNPKIRRWMLRFYSFKQA
;
A
#
# COMPACT_ATOMS: atom_id res chain seq x y z
N MET A 1 -17.85 10.74 -3.93
CA MET A 1 -16.82 9.68 -4.11
C MET A 1 -15.39 10.16 -3.90
N LEU A 2 -15.05 11.43 -4.17
CA LEU A 2 -13.70 11.99 -4.00
C LEU A 2 -13.16 11.97 -2.55
N LEU A 3 -14.02 12.19 -1.56
CA LEU A 3 -13.64 12.12 -0.15
C LEU A 3 -13.27 10.69 0.27
N SER A 4 -13.96 9.68 -0.26
CA SER A 4 -13.66 8.27 0.06
C SER A 4 -12.29 7.87 -0.48
N SER A 5 -11.88 8.33 -1.66
CA SER A 5 -10.57 8.00 -2.22
C SER A 5 -9.41 8.72 -1.51
N ILE A 6 -9.69 9.85 -0.84
CA ILE A 6 -8.70 10.58 -0.03
C ILE A 6 -8.57 9.96 1.36
N LEU A 7 -9.67 9.46 1.93
CA LEU A 7 -9.70 8.88 3.27
C LEU A 7 -9.50 7.36 3.30
N SER A 8 -9.50 6.70 2.14
CA SER A 8 -9.22 5.26 2.11
C SER A 8 -7.74 5.08 2.44
N PRO A 9 -7.39 4.37 3.52
CA PRO A 9 -6.01 4.04 3.78
C PRO A 9 -5.46 3.31 2.56
N ILE A 10 -4.29 3.73 2.10
CA ILE A 10 -3.58 2.99 1.06
C ILE A 10 -3.36 1.60 1.64
N ASP A 11 -3.78 0.56 0.92
CA ASP A 11 -3.45 -0.80 1.31
C ASP A 11 -1.93 -0.94 1.27
N THR A 12 -1.30 -0.87 2.45
CA THR A 12 0.15 -0.94 2.62
C THR A 12 0.65 -2.38 2.62
N SER A 13 -0.26 -3.36 2.50
CA SER A 13 0.16 -4.76 2.46
C SER A 13 0.96 -5.03 1.18
N PRO A 14 2.17 -5.59 1.29
CA PRO A 14 2.98 -5.90 0.11
C PRO A 14 2.38 -7.00 -0.77
N PHE A 15 1.44 -7.79 -0.23
CA PHE A 15 0.69 -8.83 -0.93
C PHE A 15 -0.66 -9.08 -0.27
N GLN A 16 -1.64 -9.53 -1.06
CA GLN A 16 -2.99 -9.89 -0.61
C GLN A 16 -3.28 -11.39 -0.72
N THR A 17 -2.45 -12.14 -1.46
CA THR A 17 -2.62 -13.58 -1.67
C THR A 17 -1.31 -14.32 -1.42
N THR A 18 -1.41 -15.61 -1.11
CA THR A 18 -0.25 -16.49 -0.96
C THR A 18 0.56 -16.60 -2.24
N ASP A 19 -0.07 -16.61 -3.41
CA ASP A 19 0.64 -16.65 -4.69
C ASP A 19 1.49 -15.40 -4.92
N GLN A 20 0.98 -14.22 -4.55
CA GLN A 20 1.75 -12.97 -4.60
C GLN A 20 2.93 -13.02 -3.63
N MET A 21 2.72 -13.50 -2.40
CA MET A 21 3.78 -13.70 -1.42
C MET A 21 4.88 -14.62 -1.98
N ILE A 22 4.51 -15.75 -2.57
CA ILE A 22 5.45 -16.71 -3.16
C ILE A 22 6.20 -16.09 -4.34
N ALA A 23 5.52 -15.33 -5.21
CA ALA A 23 6.17 -14.63 -6.30
C ALA A 23 7.19 -13.59 -5.80
N LEU A 24 6.90 -12.90 -4.69
CA LEU A 24 7.82 -11.96 -4.06
C LEU A 24 9.04 -12.65 -3.44
N LEU A 25 8.86 -13.83 -2.86
CA LEU A 25 9.96 -14.69 -2.36
C LEU A 25 10.83 -15.19 -3.52
N ALA A 26 10.22 -15.69 -4.60
CA ALA A 26 10.93 -16.19 -5.77
C ALA A 26 11.76 -15.09 -6.45
N ASN A 27 11.22 -13.87 -6.52
CA ASN A 27 11.91 -12.69 -7.05
C ASN A 27 12.94 -12.08 -6.07
N LYS A 28 13.17 -12.69 -4.90
CA LYS A 28 14.12 -12.23 -3.87
C LYS A 28 13.83 -10.81 -3.36
N LYS A 29 12.61 -10.30 -3.55
CA LYS A 29 12.17 -9.01 -2.99
C LYS A 29 11.97 -9.12 -1.48
N PHE A 30 11.52 -10.29 -1.04
CA PHE A 30 11.42 -10.65 0.37
C PHE A 30 12.23 -11.91 0.65
N LYS A 31 12.63 -12.09 1.91
CA LYS A 31 13.25 -13.31 2.42
C LYS A 31 12.41 -13.90 3.54
N MET A 32 12.36 -15.22 3.63
CA MET A 32 11.73 -15.86 4.79
C MET A 32 12.71 -15.84 5.96
N VAL A 33 12.22 -15.47 7.15
CA VAL A 33 12.97 -15.54 8.41
C VAL A 33 12.23 -16.45 9.38
N THR A 34 12.97 -17.15 10.22
CA THR A 34 12.46 -17.93 11.35
C THR A 34 13.50 -17.95 12.46
N PHE A 35 13.18 -18.58 13.59
CA PHE A 35 14.11 -18.78 14.69
C PHE A 35 14.27 -20.26 15.01
N THR A 36 15.41 -20.65 15.60
CA THR A 36 15.89 -22.03 15.74
C THR A 36 14.83 -22.95 16.36
N MET A 37 14.26 -22.57 17.51
CA MET A 37 13.22 -23.37 18.17
C MET A 37 12.01 -23.60 17.26
N GLN A 38 11.56 -22.58 16.53
CA GLN A 38 10.44 -22.73 15.61
C GLN A 38 10.81 -23.56 14.37
N TYR A 39 12.00 -23.38 13.81
CA TYR A 39 12.44 -24.13 12.64
C TYR A 39 12.44 -25.64 12.89
N GLU A 40 12.86 -26.05 14.10
CA GLU A 40 12.96 -27.47 14.47
C GLU A 40 11.64 -28.09 14.90
N THR A 41 10.76 -27.33 15.57
CA THR A 41 9.52 -27.85 16.15
C THR A 41 8.28 -27.65 15.29
N LEU A 42 8.30 -26.67 14.39
CA LEU A 42 7.10 -26.28 13.65
C LEU A 42 6.84 -27.26 12.51
N TRP A 43 5.66 -27.90 12.56
CA TRP A 43 5.18 -28.85 11.54
C TRP A 43 5.28 -28.29 10.12
N PHE A 44 5.16 -26.97 9.95
CA PHE A 44 5.23 -26.31 8.65
C PHE A 44 6.54 -26.61 7.92
N PHE A 45 7.69 -26.60 8.60
CA PHE A 45 8.98 -26.82 7.94
C PHE A 45 9.21 -28.29 7.56
N ASP A 46 8.68 -29.21 8.35
CA ASP A 46 8.69 -30.65 8.02
C ASP A 46 7.80 -30.94 6.80
N VAL A 47 6.56 -30.43 6.80
CA VAL A 47 5.63 -30.54 5.67
C VAL A 47 6.15 -29.81 4.44
N LEU A 48 6.82 -28.66 4.63
CA LEU A 48 7.45 -27.92 3.55
C LEU A 48 8.52 -28.77 2.85
N GLN A 49 9.23 -29.66 3.54
CA GLN A 49 10.22 -30.54 2.89
C GLN A 49 9.60 -31.76 2.22
N THR A 50 8.53 -32.31 2.80
CA THR A 50 8.00 -33.64 2.44
C THR A 50 6.75 -33.62 1.55
N SER A 51 5.93 -32.56 1.62
CA SER A 51 4.62 -32.53 0.96
C SER A 51 4.70 -32.32 -0.54
N ASN A 52 3.79 -32.95 -1.30
CA ASN A 52 3.64 -32.77 -2.74
C ASN A 52 2.55 -31.76 -3.14
N GLU A 53 1.91 -31.09 -2.17
CA GLU A 53 0.91 -30.08 -2.50
C GLU A 53 1.55 -28.86 -3.20
N THR A 54 0.81 -28.28 -4.14
CA THR A 54 1.28 -27.18 -4.99
C THR A 54 1.80 -25.99 -4.18
N PHE A 55 1.13 -25.65 -3.07
CA PHE A 55 1.54 -24.55 -2.19
C PHE A 55 2.96 -24.75 -1.63
N TYR A 56 3.24 -25.88 -1.00
CA TYR A 56 4.57 -26.17 -0.44
C TYR A 56 5.63 -26.34 -1.52
N LYS A 57 5.27 -26.96 -2.66
CA LYS A 57 6.17 -27.08 -3.80
C LYS A 57 6.61 -25.71 -4.32
N ASN A 58 5.67 -24.80 -4.54
CA ASN A 58 5.98 -23.45 -5.02
C ASN A 58 6.84 -22.66 -4.03
N ILE A 59 6.61 -22.83 -2.71
CA ILE A 59 7.48 -22.24 -1.68
C ILE A 59 8.89 -22.85 -1.74
N ARG A 60 9.02 -24.18 -1.81
CA ARG A 60 10.33 -24.83 -1.95
C ARG A 60 11.10 -24.33 -3.17
N ASP A 61 10.41 -24.25 -4.31
CA ASP A 61 11.00 -23.76 -5.57
C ASP A 61 11.46 -22.31 -5.42
N ALA A 62 10.66 -21.46 -4.76
CA ALA A 62 11.04 -20.08 -4.45
C ALA A 62 12.22 -19.96 -3.47
N LEU A 63 12.36 -20.90 -2.54
CA LEU A 63 13.42 -20.91 -1.52
C LEU A 63 14.73 -21.55 -2.01
N ALA A 64 14.71 -22.29 -3.11
CA ALA A 64 15.91 -22.94 -3.67
C ALA A 64 17.05 -21.92 -3.92
N ASP A 65 16.70 -20.75 -4.46
CA ASP A 65 17.63 -19.66 -4.74
C ASP A 65 17.55 -18.51 -3.71
N ASN A 66 16.73 -18.66 -2.68
CA ASN A 66 16.46 -17.67 -1.63
C ASN A 66 16.25 -18.35 -0.27
N PRO A 67 17.33 -18.86 0.35
CA PRO A 67 17.22 -19.70 1.54
C PRO A 67 16.65 -18.94 2.74
N ILE A 68 15.98 -19.70 3.62
CA ILE A 68 15.41 -19.20 4.87
C ILE A 68 16.54 -18.71 5.78
N VAL A 69 16.36 -17.52 6.37
CA VAL A 69 17.26 -16.99 7.40
C VAL A 69 16.81 -17.48 8.77
N ILE A 70 17.68 -18.20 9.47
CA ILE A 70 17.40 -18.74 10.81
C ILE A 70 18.11 -17.84 11.84
N LYS A 71 17.39 -17.46 12.89
CA LYS A 71 17.86 -16.65 14.03
C LYS A 71 17.77 -17.42 15.34
N ASP A 72 18.46 -16.98 16.37
CA ASP A 72 18.47 -17.71 17.64
C ASP A 72 17.20 -17.45 18.45
N THR A 73 16.67 -16.22 18.35
CA THR A 73 15.52 -15.76 19.14
C THR A 73 14.40 -15.19 18.27
N LEU A 74 13.18 -15.14 18.82
CA LEU A 74 12.03 -14.52 18.17
C LEU A 74 12.27 -13.03 17.96
N GLU A 75 12.87 -12.35 18.94
CA GLU A 75 13.15 -10.91 18.92
C GLU A 75 14.05 -10.54 17.74
N GLU A 76 15.13 -11.30 17.48
CA GLU A 76 16.00 -11.10 16.33
C GLU A 76 15.28 -11.32 15.00
N ALA A 77 14.39 -12.31 14.93
CA ALA A 77 13.59 -12.56 13.74
C ALA A 77 12.61 -11.39 13.49
N LEU A 78 11.94 -10.89 14.54
CA LEU A 78 11.04 -9.74 14.46
C LEU A 78 11.78 -8.46 14.10
N GLU A 79 13.01 -8.26 14.59
CA GLU A 79 13.85 -7.13 14.18
C GLU A 79 14.10 -7.17 12.67
N LEU A 80 14.41 -8.34 12.10
CA LEU A 80 14.55 -8.48 10.64
C LEU A 80 13.24 -8.19 9.90
N VAL A 81 12.08 -8.67 10.39
CA VAL A 81 10.78 -8.34 9.77
C VAL A 81 10.51 -6.84 9.80
N SER A 82 10.84 -6.15 10.90
CA SER A 82 10.65 -4.71 11.02
C SER A 82 11.44 -3.88 10.00
N GLN A 83 12.51 -4.44 9.41
CA GLN A 83 13.25 -3.83 8.31
C GLN A 83 12.48 -3.86 6.97
N GLY A 84 11.31 -4.52 6.91
CA GLY A 84 10.40 -4.50 5.77
C GLY A 84 10.79 -5.40 4.59
N ARG A 85 11.82 -6.24 4.74
CA ARG A 85 12.30 -7.16 3.67
C ARG A 85 12.18 -8.64 4.03
N TYR A 86 11.63 -8.95 5.19
CA TYR A 86 11.53 -10.31 5.70
C TYR A 86 10.09 -10.69 6.02
N ILE A 87 9.78 -11.96 5.87
CA ILE A 87 8.48 -12.56 6.19
C ILE A 87 8.74 -13.64 7.23
N LEU A 88 8.12 -13.50 8.41
CA LEU A 88 8.16 -14.52 9.46
C LEU A 88 6.95 -15.45 9.30
N MET A 89 7.21 -16.72 9.03
CA MET A 89 6.18 -17.75 9.06
C MET A 89 6.04 -18.26 10.49
N THR A 90 4.85 -18.11 11.06
CA THR A 90 4.55 -18.62 12.40
C THR A 90 3.23 -19.37 12.43
N GLN A 91 3.10 -20.28 13.38
CA GLN A 91 1.81 -20.83 13.76
C GLN A 91 1.06 -19.83 14.64
N GLU A 92 -0.27 -19.86 14.56
CA GLU A 92 -1.11 -19.16 15.52
C GLU A 92 -1.09 -19.89 16.86
N ASP A 93 -0.05 -19.66 17.65
CA ASP A 93 0.01 -20.02 19.06
C ASP A 93 -0.22 -18.77 19.93
N PHE A 94 -0.67 -18.97 21.16
CA PHE A 94 -1.03 -17.85 22.05
C PHE A 94 0.20 -17.00 22.40
N GLU A 95 1.34 -17.64 22.70
CA GLU A 95 2.56 -16.95 23.13
C GLU A 95 3.22 -16.16 21.99
N GLY A 96 3.41 -16.77 20.83
CA GLY A 96 4.01 -16.12 19.67
C GLY A 96 3.15 -14.97 19.17
N ILE A 97 1.82 -15.17 19.09
CA ILE A 97 0.90 -14.09 18.72
C ILE A 97 0.96 -12.92 19.71
N LEU A 98 0.98 -13.17 21.02
CA LEU A 98 1.07 -12.09 22.00
C LEU A 98 2.36 -11.28 21.84
N ASN A 99 3.50 -11.94 21.59
CA ASN A 99 4.78 -11.26 21.38
C ASN A 99 4.80 -10.47 20.06
N ILE A 100 4.29 -11.05 18.98
CA ILE A 100 4.15 -10.39 17.68
C ILE A 100 3.23 -9.17 17.79
N GLN A 101 2.08 -9.30 18.45
CA GLN A 101 1.09 -8.23 18.61
C GLN A 101 1.58 -7.07 19.47
N ARG A 102 2.63 -7.25 20.29
CA ARG A 102 3.28 -6.13 20.98
C ARG A 102 4.08 -5.23 20.04
N THR A 103 4.44 -5.74 18.86
CA THR A 103 5.16 -5.00 17.83
C THR A 103 4.17 -4.35 16.88
N CYS A 104 4.29 -3.04 16.69
CA CYS A 104 3.25 -2.27 16.02
C CYS A 104 3.43 -2.19 14.50
N ASP A 105 4.67 -2.33 14.00
CA ASP A 105 5.04 -2.18 12.59
C ASP A 105 4.86 -3.49 11.78
N LEU A 106 3.97 -4.39 12.22
CA LEU A 106 3.81 -5.71 11.62
C LEU A 106 2.41 -5.91 11.04
N ILE A 107 2.36 -6.48 9.84
CA ILE A 107 1.12 -6.87 9.17
C ILE A 107 0.97 -8.39 9.28
N LYS A 108 -0.11 -8.83 9.92
CA LYS A 108 -0.47 -10.25 9.99
C LYS A 108 -1.25 -10.66 8.74
N PHE A 109 -0.76 -11.68 8.04
CA PHE A 109 -1.41 -12.26 6.87
C PHE A 109 -1.77 -13.72 7.11
N THR A 110 -3.05 -14.08 6.99
CA THR A 110 -3.54 -15.45 7.19
C THR A 110 -4.29 -16.03 5.99
N GLN A 111 -4.65 -15.19 5.02
CA GLN A 111 -5.52 -15.58 3.92
C GLN A 111 -4.83 -16.57 2.96
N GLY A 112 -5.45 -17.72 2.72
CA GLY A 112 -4.90 -18.73 1.81
C GLY A 112 -3.75 -19.56 2.39
N LEU A 113 -3.37 -19.33 3.65
CA LEU A 113 -2.43 -20.22 4.34
C LEU A 113 -3.12 -21.54 4.72
N PRO A 114 -2.39 -22.66 4.71
CA PRO A 114 -2.92 -23.94 5.11
C PRO A 114 -3.34 -23.89 6.58
N THR A 115 -4.50 -24.46 6.87
CA THR A 115 -4.98 -24.65 8.25
C THR A 115 -4.65 -26.07 8.70
N GLN A 116 -4.19 -26.20 9.94
CA GLN A 116 -3.97 -27.50 10.57
C GLN A 116 -4.86 -27.65 11.78
N SER A 117 -5.40 -28.85 11.93
CA SER A 117 -6.17 -29.24 13.10
C SER A 117 -5.21 -29.56 14.26
N ALA A 118 -5.55 -29.08 15.46
CA ALA A 118 -4.90 -29.53 16.69
C ALA A 118 -5.60 -30.80 17.20
N TYR A 119 -4.81 -31.77 17.66
CA TYR A 119 -5.32 -33.04 18.19
C TYR A 119 -4.80 -33.30 19.60
N TYR A 120 -5.66 -33.87 20.43
CA TYR A 120 -5.25 -34.43 21.72
C TYR A 120 -4.71 -35.84 21.52
N ILE A 121 -3.53 -36.10 22.04
CA ILE A 121 -2.86 -37.40 21.92
C ILE A 121 -3.21 -38.24 23.15
N PHE A 122 -3.73 -39.44 22.93
CA PHE A 122 -4.06 -40.40 23.98
C PHE A 122 -3.27 -41.70 23.78
N PRO A 123 -2.99 -42.46 24.86
CA PRO A 123 -2.45 -43.80 24.74
C PRO A 123 -3.32 -44.67 23.84
N ARG A 124 -2.68 -45.58 23.10
CA ARG A 124 -3.39 -46.53 22.22
C ARG A 124 -4.42 -47.32 23.03
N ASN A 125 -5.62 -47.47 22.47
CA ASN A 125 -6.77 -48.14 23.11
C ASN A 125 -7.30 -47.48 24.39
N SER A 126 -7.06 -46.18 24.59
CA SER A 126 -7.68 -45.44 25.69
C SER A 126 -9.21 -45.46 25.59
N SER A 127 -9.87 -45.96 26.64
CA SER A 127 -11.34 -45.94 26.75
C SER A 127 -11.90 -44.52 26.88
N ILE A 128 -11.06 -43.57 27.30
CA ILE A 128 -11.41 -42.15 27.48
C ILE A 128 -11.55 -41.44 26.12
N LEU A 129 -10.85 -41.89 25.08
CA LEU A 129 -10.84 -41.23 23.77
C LEU A 129 -12.25 -40.99 23.22
N ARG A 130 -13.14 -41.99 23.35
CA ARG A 130 -14.53 -41.87 22.89
C ARG A 130 -15.32 -40.84 23.69
N LEU A 131 -15.12 -40.80 25.00
CA LEU A 131 -15.76 -39.82 25.89
C LEU A 131 -15.23 -38.41 25.59
N TRP A 132 -13.92 -38.27 25.38
CA TRP A 132 -13.27 -37.01 25.05
C TRP A 132 -13.73 -36.44 23.71
N ASN A 133 -13.75 -37.25 22.66
CA ASN A 133 -14.24 -36.83 21.34
C ASN A 133 -15.70 -36.39 21.39
N ARG A 134 -16.54 -37.11 22.15
CA ARG A 134 -17.94 -36.69 22.39
C ARG A 134 -18.00 -35.35 23.12
N ALA A 135 -17.17 -35.15 24.14
CA ALA A 135 -17.11 -33.90 24.88
C ALA A 135 -16.65 -32.73 24.00
N ILE A 136 -15.67 -32.92 23.11
CA ILE A 136 -15.23 -31.90 22.15
C ILE A 136 -16.39 -31.46 21.26
N VAL A 137 -17.12 -32.42 20.67
CA VAL A 137 -18.25 -32.10 19.78
C VAL A 137 -19.35 -31.35 20.53
N MET A 138 -19.70 -31.80 21.74
CA MET A 138 -20.71 -31.13 22.58
C MET A 138 -20.31 -29.71 22.99
N ASN A 139 -19.02 -29.44 23.12
CA ASN A 139 -18.49 -28.13 23.52
C ASN A 139 -17.96 -27.31 22.33
N TYR A 140 -18.20 -27.74 21.08
CA TYR A 140 -17.66 -27.07 19.90
C TYR A 140 -18.01 -25.56 19.83
N PRO A 141 -19.23 -25.11 20.14
CA PRO A 141 -19.54 -23.68 20.16
C PRO A 141 -18.70 -22.88 21.16
N PHE A 142 -18.43 -23.47 22.34
CA PHE A 142 -17.59 -22.84 23.36
C PHE A 142 -16.13 -22.76 22.92
N ILE A 143 -15.60 -23.83 22.31
CA ILE A 143 -14.24 -23.87 21.76
C ILE A 143 -14.10 -22.79 20.68
N ARG A 144 -15.06 -22.70 19.76
CA ARG A 144 -15.08 -21.68 18.70
C ARG A 144 -15.12 -20.27 19.28
N HIS A 145 -16.04 -20.01 20.22
CA HIS A 145 -16.13 -18.70 20.86
C HIS A 145 -14.83 -18.32 21.59
N THR A 146 -14.20 -19.29 22.25
CA THR A 146 -12.92 -19.11 22.93
C THR A 146 -11.82 -18.77 21.93
N TYR A 147 -11.76 -19.50 20.82
CA TYR A 147 -10.82 -19.21 19.73
C TYR A 147 -11.03 -17.80 19.17
N GLU A 148 -12.26 -17.43 18.82
CA GLU A 148 -12.59 -16.09 18.31
C GLU A 148 -12.25 -14.98 19.33
N ARG A 149 -12.40 -15.26 20.64
CA ARG A 149 -12.07 -14.31 21.71
C ARG A 149 -10.57 -14.06 21.86
N TYR A 150 -9.71 -15.04 21.58
CA TYR A 150 -8.25 -14.94 21.77
C TYR A 150 -7.47 -14.71 20.47
N PHE A 151 -8.01 -15.15 19.33
CA PHE A 151 -7.34 -15.10 18.04
C PHE A 151 -8.09 -14.31 16.97
N GLY A 152 -9.30 -13.83 17.26
CA GLY A 152 -10.10 -13.02 16.33
C GLY A 152 -9.51 -11.63 16.05
N ALA A 153 -10.02 -10.97 15.01
CA ALA A 153 -9.54 -9.64 14.60
C ALA A 153 -9.73 -8.54 15.68
N ASN A 154 -10.67 -8.73 16.60
CA ASN A 154 -11.04 -7.75 17.63
C ASN A 154 -10.51 -8.10 19.04
N VAL A 155 -9.46 -8.91 19.13
CA VAL A 155 -8.88 -9.31 20.42
C VAL A 155 -8.34 -8.07 21.12
N LYS A 156 -8.97 -7.70 22.24
CA LYS A 156 -8.41 -6.70 23.15
C LYS A 156 -7.21 -7.33 23.83
N LEU A 157 -6.01 -6.90 23.45
CA LEU A 157 -4.79 -7.29 24.12
C LEU A 157 -4.89 -6.93 25.60
N VAL A 158 -4.61 -7.91 26.47
CA VAL A 158 -4.54 -7.68 27.92
C VAL A 158 -3.40 -6.71 28.24
N ILE A 159 -2.33 -6.75 27.45
CA ILE A 159 -1.17 -5.86 27.56
C ILE A 159 -1.17 -4.99 26.31
N PRO A 160 -1.35 -3.66 26.43
CA PRO A 160 -1.31 -2.79 25.27
C PRO A 160 0.04 -2.90 24.56
N PRO A 161 0.06 -2.85 23.23
CA PRO A 161 1.31 -2.89 22.48
C PRO A 161 2.16 -1.68 22.84
N ILE A 162 3.48 -1.87 22.93
CA ILE A 162 4.42 -0.78 23.23
C ILE A 162 4.73 -0.11 21.90
N CYS A 163 3.78 0.68 21.40
CA CYS A 163 4.01 1.48 20.21
C CYS A 163 4.65 2.81 20.60
N PRO A 164 5.76 3.22 19.98
CA PRO A 164 6.17 4.63 20.08
C PRO A 164 5.01 5.49 19.57
N ASN A 165 4.56 6.44 20.39
CA ASN A 165 3.39 7.29 20.13
C ASN A 165 3.46 8.08 18.82
N GLU A 166 4.62 8.13 18.17
CA GLU A 166 4.90 8.97 17.01
C GLU A 166 4.56 8.34 15.66
N ARG A 167 4.37 7.01 15.56
CA ARG A 167 4.24 6.33 14.25
C ARG A 167 2.84 5.86 13.87
N PHE A 168 1.91 5.80 14.81
CA PHE A 168 0.56 5.25 14.60
C PHE A 168 -0.54 6.26 14.84
N VAL A 169 -0.32 7.53 14.46
CA VAL A 169 -1.47 8.40 14.21
C VAL A 169 -2.17 7.78 13.01
N SER A 170 -3.27 7.07 13.27
CA SER A 170 -4.15 6.51 12.26
C SER A 170 -4.25 7.48 11.09
N ASP A 171 -3.91 7.04 9.87
CA ASP A 171 -3.91 7.92 8.69
C ASP A 171 -5.28 8.62 8.48
N ALA A 172 -6.35 8.05 9.05
CA ALA A 172 -7.67 8.67 9.08
C ALA A 172 -7.77 9.94 9.95
N LEU A 173 -6.84 10.15 10.89
CA LEU A 173 -6.73 11.30 11.77
C LEU A 173 -5.54 12.20 11.44
N GLN A 174 -4.63 11.78 10.54
CA GLN A 174 -3.60 12.69 10.06
C GLN A 174 -4.27 13.83 9.28
N PRO A 175 -3.95 15.10 9.60
CA PRO A 175 -4.40 16.21 8.78
C PRO A 175 -3.89 15.97 7.36
N ILE A 176 -4.78 16.08 6.38
CA ILE A 176 -4.47 15.81 4.97
C ILE A 176 -3.16 16.52 4.61
N ASP A 177 -2.17 15.74 4.18
CA ASP A 177 -0.85 16.24 3.83
C ASP A 177 -0.94 17.38 2.83
N PHE A 178 -0.19 18.47 3.08
CA PHE A 178 -0.10 19.60 2.16
C PHE A 178 0.31 19.16 0.75
N LEU A 179 1.07 18.07 0.64
CA LEU A 179 1.48 17.47 -0.63
C LEU A 179 0.28 17.04 -1.49
N ALA A 180 -0.81 16.56 -0.89
CA ALA A 180 -2.02 16.16 -1.60
C ALA A 180 -2.72 17.37 -2.26
N PHE A 181 -2.66 18.56 -1.63
CA PHE A 181 -3.24 19.79 -2.17
C PHE A 181 -2.29 20.57 -3.08
N PHE A 182 -0.99 20.29 -3.01
CA PHE A 182 0.02 21.01 -3.77
C PHE A 182 -0.28 21.03 -5.28
N GLY A 183 -0.76 19.91 -5.83
CA GLY A 183 -1.18 19.83 -7.24
C GLY A 183 -2.31 20.80 -7.59
N THR A 184 -3.30 20.97 -6.70
CA THR A 184 -4.41 21.90 -6.90
C THR A 184 -3.95 23.35 -6.84
N PHE A 185 -3.06 23.69 -5.90
CA PHE A 185 -2.46 25.03 -5.83
C PHE A 185 -1.64 25.34 -7.07
N LEU A 186 -0.85 24.39 -7.56
CA LEU A 186 -0.03 24.58 -8.75
C LEU A 186 -0.88 24.86 -9.99
N LEU A 187 -1.99 24.15 -10.17
CA LEU A 187 -2.96 24.42 -11.25
C LEU A 187 -3.60 25.80 -11.11
N TYR A 188 -3.95 26.21 -9.90
CA TYR A 188 -4.49 27.54 -9.63
C TYR A 188 -3.50 28.65 -10.01
N PHE A 189 -2.23 28.52 -9.61
CA PHE A 189 -1.18 29.48 -9.96
C PHE A 189 -0.94 29.56 -11.47
N LEU A 190 -0.89 28.42 -12.17
CA LEU A 190 -0.77 28.40 -13.62
C LEU A 190 -1.95 29.10 -14.31
N GLY A 191 -3.17 28.88 -13.84
CA GLY A 191 -4.36 29.58 -14.34
C GLY A 191 -4.26 31.10 -14.16
N LEU A 192 -3.76 31.53 -12.99
CA LEU A 192 -3.59 32.95 -12.67
C LEU A 192 -2.53 33.62 -13.55
N ILE A 193 -1.41 32.94 -13.81
CA ILE A 193 -0.36 33.40 -14.72
C ILE A 193 -0.90 33.54 -16.16
N CYS A 194 -1.64 32.54 -16.65
CA CYS A 194 -2.25 32.60 -17.98
C CYS A 194 -3.25 33.76 -18.12
N ALA A 195 -4.08 33.98 -17.09
CA ALA A 195 -5.02 35.11 -17.07
C ALA A 195 -4.28 36.47 -17.06
N LEU A 196 -3.19 36.58 -16.30
CA LEU A 196 -2.36 37.79 -16.27
C LEU A 196 -1.74 38.08 -17.65
N ILE A 197 -1.22 37.06 -18.32
CA ILE A 197 -0.64 37.19 -19.67
C ILE A 197 -1.69 37.68 -20.66
N ALA A 198 -2.89 37.11 -20.64
CA ALA A 198 -4.00 37.53 -21.49
C ALA A 198 -4.38 39.00 -21.25
N LEU A 199 -4.48 39.41 -19.98
CA LEU A 199 -4.80 40.79 -19.61
C LEU A 199 -3.73 41.78 -20.07
N VAL A 200 -2.44 41.45 -19.91
CA VAL A 200 -1.35 42.30 -20.42
C VAL A 200 -1.39 42.41 -21.95
N ALA A 201 -1.69 41.31 -22.65
CA ALA A 201 -1.85 41.32 -24.10
C ALA A 201 -2.99 42.23 -24.55
N GLU A 202 -4.16 42.18 -23.88
CA GLU A 202 -5.28 43.08 -24.15
C GLU A 202 -4.94 44.54 -23.89
N PHE A 203 -4.27 44.86 -22.77
CA PHE A 203 -3.82 46.22 -22.48
C PHE A 203 -2.87 46.76 -23.55
N CYS A 204 -1.94 45.93 -24.04
CA CYS A 204 -1.03 46.27 -25.13
C CYS A 204 -1.79 46.52 -26.44
N ILE A 205 -2.71 45.63 -26.83
CA ILE A 205 -3.54 45.78 -28.03
C ILE A 205 -4.38 47.05 -27.95
N ASN A 206 -5.01 47.31 -26.80
CA ASN A 206 -5.90 48.47 -26.62
C ASN A 206 -5.11 49.79 -26.65
N LYS A 207 -3.92 49.85 -26.00
CA LYS A 207 -3.02 51.01 -26.11
C LYS A 207 -2.54 51.25 -27.54
N CYS A 208 -2.15 50.19 -28.26
CA CYS A 208 -1.77 50.29 -29.67
C CYS A 208 -2.93 50.81 -30.53
N HIS A 209 -4.14 50.30 -30.30
CA HIS A 209 -5.34 50.72 -31.01
C HIS A 209 -5.74 52.18 -30.70
N GLN A 210 -5.64 52.63 -29.44
CA GLN A 210 -5.86 54.03 -29.07
C GLN A 210 -4.85 54.99 -29.70
N ARG A 211 -3.56 54.62 -29.73
CA ARG A 211 -2.52 55.40 -30.42
C ARG A 211 -2.81 55.51 -31.92
N ALA A 212 -3.24 54.41 -32.56
CA ALA A 212 -3.63 54.42 -33.96
C ALA A 212 -4.83 55.34 -34.24
N LYS A 213 -5.82 55.40 -33.33
CA LYS A 213 -6.93 56.36 -33.43
C LYS A 213 -6.50 57.81 -33.21
N ALA A 214 -5.60 58.07 -32.28
CA ALA A 214 -5.16 59.42 -31.94
C ALA A 214 -4.28 60.07 -33.03
N ASN A 215 -3.59 59.27 -33.85
CA ASN A 215 -2.74 59.79 -34.93
C ASN A 215 -2.93 59.00 -36.24
N PRO A 216 -3.97 59.32 -37.04
CA PRO A 216 -4.29 58.56 -38.27
C PRO A 216 -3.18 58.61 -39.33
N ASN A 217 -2.31 59.62 -39.28
CA ASN A 217 -1.17 59.76 -40.20
C ASN A 217 0.01 58.82 -39.86
N PHE A 218 0.04 58.21 -38.67
CA PHE A 218 1.14 57.31 -38.25
C PHE A 218 1.03 55.89 -38.88
N MET A 219 -0.16 55.43 -39.23
CA MET A 219 -0.39 54.10 -39.82
C MET A 219 0.03 53.99 -41.30
N ILE A 220 0.14 55.12 -42.01
CA ILE A 220 0.50 55.13 -43.44
C ILE A 220 2.03 54.96 -43.63
N GLY A 221 2.83 55.32 -42.63
CA GLY A 221 4.29 55.17 -42.66
C GLY A 221 4.77 53.73 -42.46
N THR A 222 4.19 52.98 -41.52
CA THR A 222 4.67 51.64 -41.11
C THR A 222 4.27 50.51 -42.06
N ILE A 223 3.18 50.64 -42.83
CA ILE A 223 2.80 49.62 -43.83
C ILE A 223 3.76 49.60 -45.03
N LYS A 224 4.48 50.70 -45.30
CA LYS A 224 5.46 50.77 -46.38
C LYS A 224 6.76 49.99 -46.10
N GLU A 225 7.01 49.60 -44.85
CA GLU A 225 8.30 49.03 -44.43
C GLU A 225 8.26 47.52 -44.13
N ILE A 226 7.08 46.88 -44.11
CA ILE A 226 6.96 45.42 -43.97
C ILE A 226 7.24 44.77 -45.33
N ARG A 227 8.53 44.52 -45.60
CA ARG A 227 9.04 43.93 -46.86
C ARG A 227 8.68 42.45 -47.06
N ASN A 228 8.10 41.77 -46.06
CA ASN A 228 7.78 40.33 -46.14
C ASN A 228 6.33 40.08 -46.63
N PRO A 229 6.13 39.54 -47.84
CA PRO A 229 4.81 39.43 -48.47
C PRO A 229 3.88 38.40 -47.80
N LYS A 230 4.41 37.44 -47.03
CA LYS A 230 3.58 36.43 -46.34
C LYS A 230 2.83 37.03 -45.15
N ILE A 231 3.47 37.90 -44.39
CA ILE A 231 2.87 38.57 -43.21
C ILE A 231 1.78 39.55 -43.63
N ARG A 232 2.01 40.29 -44.73
CA ARG A 232 1.03 41.22 -45.30
C ARG A 232 -0.27 40.52 -45.71
N ARG A 233 -0.18 39.31 -46.27
CA ARG A 233 -1.33 38.52 -46.71
C ARG A 233 -2.16 37.97 -45.53
N TRP A 234 -1.52 37.69 -44.39
CA TRP A 234 -2.20 37.27 -43.16
C TRP A 234 -2.93 38.43 -42.47
N MET A 235 -2.30 39.61 -42.37
CA MET A 235 -2.95 40.78 -41.74
C MET A 235 -4.18 41.27 -42.51
N LEU A 236 -4.14 41.25 -43.85
CA LEU A 236 -5.29 41.67 -44.67
C LEU A 236 -6.51 40.76 -44.50
N ARG A 237 -6.32 39.46 -44.23
CA ARG A 237 -7.43 38.53 -43.93
C ARG A 237 -8.04 38.78 -42.55
N PHE A 238 -7.25 39.18 -41.57
CA PHE A 238 -7.75 39.49 -40.23
C PHE A 238 -8.61 40.75 -40.18
N TYR A 239 -8.28 41.76 -41.00
CA TYR A 239 -9.05 43.01 -41.04
C TYR A 239 -10.38 42.87 -41.80
N SER A 240 -10.47 42.04 -42.84
CA SER A 240 -11.74 41.86 -43.57
C SER A 240 -12.79 41.09 -42.77
N PHE A 241 -12.40 40.32 -41.76
CA PHE A 241 -13.32 39.52 -40.95
C PHE A 241 -14.03 40.34 -39.86
N LYS A 242 -13.58 41.57 -39.58
CA LYS A 242 -14.12 42.41 -38.50
C LYS A 242 -15.18 43.43 -38.96
N GLN A 243 -15.49 43.46 -40.26
CA GLN A 243 -16.48 44.35 -40.88
C GLN A 243 -17.73 43.62 -41.39
N ALA A 244 -17.83 42.30 -41.19
CA ALA A 244 -19.05 41.51 -41.33
C ALA A 244 -19.58 41.17 -39.94
#